data_AF-A0ABD3BXN5-F1
#
_entry.id   AF-A0ABD3BXN5-F1
#
_cell.length_a   1.000
_cell.length_b   1.000
_cell.length_c   1.000
_cell.angle_alpha   90.00
_cell.angle_beta   90.00
_cell.angle_gamma   90.00
#
_symmetry.space_group_name_H-M   'P 1'
#
loop_
_entity.id
_entity.type
_entity.pdbx_description
1 polymer ?
#
loop_
_entity_poly.entity_id
_entity_poly.type
_entity_poly.pdbx_seq_one_letter_code
_entity_poly.pdbx_strand_id
1 'polypeptide(L)'
;MGKLYVQMTPPADLNRNTEWFTYPGVWTTYILILFFSWLIVLSITNCTPGMAWTVVNLCHFLVTYHFFHWKKGTPFGDDQGIYNALTWWEQMDSGNQLTRNRKFLTVVPVVLLLDSLTYYRLPAPDAVLQHTCRAYLSRC
;
A
#
# COMPACT_ATOMS: atom_id res chain seq x y z
N MET A 1 20.07 -24.62 44.27
CA MET A 1 20.37 -23.28 43.72
C MET A 1 19.74 -23.19 42.34
N GLY A 2 18.60 -22.49 42.21
CA GLY A 2 17.99 -22.25 40.90
C GLY A 2 18.79 -21.19 40.15
N LYS A 3 19.26 -21.49 38.95
CA LYS A 3 19.85 -20.47 38.07
C LYS A 3 18.74 -19.49 37.67
N LEU A 4 18.71 -18.31 38.29
CA LEU A 4 18.01 -17.15 37.75
C LEU A 4 18.82 -16.66 36.55
N TYR A 5 18.60 -17.25 35.39
CA TYR A 5 18.92 -16.56 34.15
C TYR A 5 17.89 -15.44 34.03
N VAL A 6 18.33 -14.20 34.26
CA VAL A 6 17.57 -13.03 33.82
C VAL A 6 17.42 -13.20 32.32
N GLN A 7 16.20 -13.45 31.86
CA GLN A 7 15.86 -13.48 30.46
C GLN A 7 16.01 -12.03 29.98
N MET A 8 17.17 -11.69 29.46
CA MET A 8 17.35 -10.42 28.74
C MET A 8 16.57 -10.58 27.46
N THR A 9 15.33 -10.10 27.46
CA THR A 9 14.68 -9.72 26.22
C THR A 9 15.66 -8.76 25.56
N PRO A 10 16.24 -9.11 24.39
CA PRO A 10 17.07 -8.16 23.68
C PRO A 10 16.26 -6.87 23.56
N PRO A 11 16.87 -5.68 23.78
CA PRO A 11 16.18 -4.46 23.38
C PRO A 11 15.73 -4.71 21.95
N ALA A 12 14.46 -4.45 21.65
CA ALA A 12 14.01 -4.54 20.26
C ALA A 12 15.01 -3.69 19.47
N ASP A 13 15.75 -4.32 18.57
CA ASP A 13 16.60 -3.59 17.63
C ASP A 13 15.63 -2.86 16.72
N LEU A 14 15.20 -1.70 17.21
CA LEU A 14 14.30 -0.78 16.56
C LEU A 14 15.16 -0.08 15.54
N ASN A 15 15.27 -0.73 14.39
CA ASN A 15 15.80 -0.12 13.20
C ASN A 15 15.04 1.19 12.98
N ARG A 16 15.69 2.33 13.27
CA ARG A 16 15.09 3.67 13.19
C ARG A 16 14.54 4.00 11.81
N ASN A 17 15.06 3.35 10.77
CA ASN A 17 14.55 3.51 9.41
C ASN A 17 13.12 2.97 9.23
N THR A 18 12.72 1.99 10.05
CA THR A 18 11.41 1.32 9.95
C THR A 18 10.60 1.33 11.25
N GLU A 19 11.15 1.83 12.36
CA GLU A 19 10.50 1.84 13.67
C GLU A 19 9.16 2.57 13.66
N TRP A 20 9.03 3.59 12.80
CA TRP A 20 7.82 4.39 12.71
C TRP A 20 6.59 3.57 12.29
N PHE A 21 6.76 2.44 11.57
CA PHE A 21 5.67 1.51 11.26
C PHE A 21 5.06 0.83 12.48
N THR A 22 5.71 0.89 13.65
CA THR A 22 5.15 0.35 14.90
C THR A 22 4.05 1.25 15.48
N TYR A 23 4.00 2.53 15.09
CA TYR A 23 2.98 3.46 15.59
C TYR A 23 1.61 3.19 14.93
N PRO A 24 0.54 3.02 15.71
CA PRO A 24 -0.78 2.66 15.18
C PRO A 24 -1.37 3.73 14.24
N GLY A 25 -0.98 5.00 14.40
CA GLY A 25 -1.44 6.10 13.55
C GLY A 25 -0.95 6.00 12.10
N VAL A 26 0.11 5.25 11.82
CA VAL A 26 0.67 5.13 10.47
C VAL A 26 -0.31 4.52 9.50
N TRP A 27 -1.07 3.51 9.92
CA TRP A 27 -2.04 2.85 9.06
C TRP A 27 -3.18 3.78 8.68
N THR A 28 -3.68 4.55 9.64
CA THR A 28 -4.71 5.56 9.40
C THR A 28 -4.21 6.61 8.43
N THR A 29 -3.02 7.16 8.66
CA THR A 29 -2.40 8.14 7.75
C THR A 29 -2.21 7.56 6.35
N TYR A 30 -1.81 6.30 6.24
CA TYR A 30 -1.66 5.61 4.95
C TYR A 30 -2.97 5.53 4.17
N ILE A 31 -4.06 5.13 4.83
CA ILE A 31 -5.40 5.07 4.23
C ILE A 31 -5.86 6.47 3.80
N LEU A 32 -5.62 7.50 4.63
CA LEU A 32 -5.93 8.87 4.29
C LEU A 32 -5.15 9.37 3.08
N ILE A 33 -3.85 9.06 2.97
CA ILE A 33 -3.04 9.40 1.80
C ILE A 33 -3.62 8.78 0.53
N LEU A 34 -4.04 7.51 0.57
CA LEU A 34 -4.68 6.86 -0.58
C LEU A 34 -5.99 7.53 -0.97
N PHE A 35 -6.84 7.82 0.02
CA PHE A 35 -8.13 8.46 -0.20
C PHE A 35 -7.98 9.87 -0.78
N PHE A 36 -7.11 10.71 -0.22
CA PHE A 36 -6.86 12.05 -0.75
C PHE A 36 -6.16 12.02 -2.10
N SER A 37 -5.26 11.06 -2.36
CA SER A 37 -4.67 10.87 -3.69
C SER A 37 -5.75 10.57 -4.73
N TRP A 38 -6.73 9.73 -4.39
CA TRP A 38 -7.87 9.46 -5.27
C TRP A 38 -8.72 10.72 -5.52
N LEU A 39 -9.01 11.51 -4.48
CA LEU A 39 -9.72 12.80 -4.63
C LEU A 39 -8.96 13.80 -5.52
N ILE A 40 -7.64 13.88 -5.37
CA ILE A 40 -6.78 14.73 -6.18
C ILE A 40 -6.82 14.29 -7.65
N VAL A 41 -6.68 12.98 -7.92
CA VAL A 41 -6.77 12.45 -9.28
C VAL A 41 -8.13 12.79 -9.90
N LEU A 42 -9.22 12.57 -9.17
CA LEU A 42 -10.56 12.94 -9.64
C LEU A 42 -10.68 14.43 -9.97
N SER A 43 -10.19 15.27 -9.07
CA SER A 43 -10.35 16.73 -9.18
C SER A 43 -9.51 17.33 -10.32
N ILE A 44 -8.33 16.78 -10.59
CA ILE A 44 -7.41 17.31 -11.62
C ILE A 44 -7.73 16.74 -13.01
N THR A 45 -8.07 15.44 -13.10
CA THR A 45 -8.18 14.74 -14.39
C THR A 45 -9.61 14.66 -14.94
N ASN A 46 -10.63 14.95 -14.11
CA ASN A 46 -12.05 14.75 -14.46
C ASN A 46 -12.36 13.34 -15.00
N CYS A 47 -11.59 12.33 -14.59
CA CYS A 47 -11.85 10.95 -14.98
C CYS A 47 -12.95 10.30 -14.13
N THR A 48 -13.40 9.11 -14.53
CA THR A 48 -14.38 8.36 -13.74
C THR A 48 -13.78 7.87 -12.41
N PRO A 49 -14.59 7.65 -11.36
CA PRO A 49 -14.17 7.04 -10.10
C PRO A 49 -13.28 5.81 -10.24
N GLY A 50 -13.60 4.92 -11.18
CA GLY A 50 -12.83 3.70 -11.40
C GLY A 50 -11.49 3.95 -12.11
N MET A 51 -11.43 4.88 -13.08
CA MET A 51 -10.16 5.29 -13.68
C MET A 51 -9.23 5.93 -12.64
N ALA A 52 -9.78 6.72 -11.72
CA ALA A 52 -9.00 7.31 -10.64
C ALA A 52 -8.38 6.23 -9.73
N TRP A 53 -9.12 5.16 -9.41
CA TRP A 53 -8.58 4.02 -8.66
C TRP A 53 -7.46 3.30 -9.42
N THR A 54 -7.60 3.11 -10.74
CA THR A 54 -6.52 2.54 -11.57
C THR A 54 -5.24 3.37 -11.51
N VAL A 55 -5.36 4.70 -11.63
CA VAL A 55 -4.19 5.60 -11.55
C VAL A 55 -3.55 5.52 -10.17
N VAL A 56 -4.34 5.58 -9.09
CA VAL A 56 -3.83 5.46 -7.72
C VAL A 56 -3.14 4.11 -7.51
N ASN A 57 -3.71 3.01 -8.02
CA ASN A 57 -3.11 1.67 -7.93
C ASN A 57 -1.75 1.59 -8.65
N LEU A 58 -1.63 2.14 -9.86
CA LEU A 58 -0.37 2.17 -10.60
C LEU A 58 0.69 3.03 -9.90
N CYS A 59 0.32 4.23 -9.46
CA CYS A 59 1.22 5.12 -8.71
C CYS A 59 1.67 4.47 -7.39
N HIS A 60 0.72 3.87 -6.68
CA HIS A 60 0.98 3.15 -5.43
C HIS A 60 1.95 1.99 -5.64
N PHE A 61 1.74 1.16 -6.67
CA PHE A 61 2.65 0.07 -7.01
C PHE A 61 4.07 0.58 -7.28
N LEU A 62 4.23 1.62 -8.11
CA LEU A 62 5.55 2.18 -8.43
C LEU A 62 6.28 2.70 -7.19
N VAL A 63 5.59 3.50 -6.37
CA VAL A 63 6.16 4.11 -5.16
C VAL A 63 6.51 3.02 -4.14
N THR A 64 5.55 2.16 -3.81
CA THR A 64 5.75 1.13 -2.78
C THR A 64 6.79 0.10 -3.20
N TYR A 65 6.81 -0.31 -4.47
CA TYR A 65 7.86 -1.20 -4.99
C TYR A 65 9.24 -0.56 -4.88
N HIS A 66 9.38 0.70 -5.30
CA HIS A 66 10.65 1.41 -5.19
C HIS A 66 11.13 1.48 -3.73
N PHE A 67 10.31 1.94 -2.79
CA PHE A 67 10.73 2.09 -1.41
C PHE A 67 10.92 0.76 -0.69
N PHE A 68 9.97 -0.17 -0.78
CA PHE A 68 10.03 -1.41 0.00
C PHE A 68 10.96 -2.46 -0.60
N HIS A 69 11.00 -2.59 -1.93
CA HIS A 69 11.67 -3.70 -2.59
C HIS A 69 12.96 -3.31 -3.32
N TRP A 70 13.15 -2.02 -3.65
CA TRP A 70 14.36 -1.57 -4.34
C TRP A 70 15.33 -0.82 -3.43
N LYS A 71 14.83 0.08 -2.58
CA LYS A 71 15.68 0.91 -1.72
C LYS A 71 16.30 0.06 -0.60
N LYS A 72 17.63 0.11 -0.54
CA LYS A 72 18.47 -0.56 0.45
C LYS A 72 19.19 0.42 1.37
N GLY A 73 19.61 -0.07 2.53
CA GLY A 73 20.35 0.70 3.52
C GLY A 73 19.45 1.61 4.37
N THR A 74 20.11 2.47 5.14
CA THR A 74 19.51 3.44 6.04
C THR A 74 20.32 4.74 5.99
N PRO A 75 19.69 5.91 6.21
CA PRO A 75 20.42 7.17 6.33
C PRO A 75 21.13 7.32 7.69
N PHE A 76 20.89 6.42 8.65
CA PHE A 76 21.44 6.50 10.01
C PHE A 76 22.79 5.79 10.11
N GLY A 77 23.85 6.51 10.47
CA GLY A 77 25.21 5.94 10.62
C GLY A 77 25.44 5.14 11.91
N ASP A 78 24.51 5.21 12.86
CA ASP A 78 24.60 4.51 14.14
C ASP A 78 24.40 2.98 14.00
N ASP A 79 23.94 2.51 12.84
CA ASP A 79 23.66 1.11 12.55
C ASP A 79 24.90 0.28 12.18
N GLN A 80 26.09 0.89 12.13
CA GLN A 80 27.35 0.25 11.71
C GLN A 80 27.25 -0.46 10.34
N GLY A 81 26.32 -0.06 9.48
CA GLY A 81 26.10 -0.62 8.16
C GLY A 81 25.40 -1.98 8.15
N ILE A 82 24.81 -2.45 9.26
CA ILE A 82 24.10 -3.74 9.32
C ILE A 82 22.95 -3.82 8.31
N TYR A 83 22.36 -2.68 7.93
CA TYR A 83 21.23 -2.63 7.01
C TYR A 83 21.60 -2.35 5.54
N ASN A 84 22.88 -2.13 5.21
CA ASN A 84 23.32 -1.69 3.88
C ASN A 84 22.91 -2.63 2.73
N ALA A 85 22.86 -3.94 2.98
CA ALA A 85 22.48 -4.94 1.99
C ALA A 85 20.97 -5.22 1.94
N LEU A 86 20.23 -4.74 2.95
CA LEU A 86 18.82 -5.06 3.18
C LEU A 86 17.90 -3.98 2.62
N THR A 87 16.85 -4.42 1.94
CA THR A 87 15.74 -3.57 1.51
C THR A 87 14.91 -3.10 2.69
N TRP A 88 14.13 -2.03 2.54
CA TRP A 88 13.22 -1.59 3.61
C TRP A 88 12.20 -2.67 3.99
N TRP A 89 11.76 -3.49 3.03
CA TRP A 89 10.91 -4.64 3.32
C TRP A 89 11.60 -5.67 4.20
N GLU A 90 12.88 -5.97 3.97
CA GLU A 90 13.64 -6.92 4.80
C GLU A 90 13.97 -6.36 6.17
N GLN A 91 14.21 -5.05 6.26
CA GLN A 91 14.48 -4.32 7.49
C GLN A 91 13.26 -4.28 8.43
N MET A 92 12.05 -4.15 7.89
CA MET A 92 10.83 -3.99 8.68
C MET A 92 10.52 -5.21 9.55
N ASP A 93 10.07 -4.97 10.78
CA ASP A 93 9.76 -5.99 11.78
C ASP A 93 10.86 -7.06 11.95
N SER A 94 12.13 -6.63 11.81
CA SER A 94 13.31 -7.48 11.89
C SER A 94 13.30 -8.66 10.89
N GLY A 95 12.68 -8.48 9.73
CA GLY A 95 12.59 -9.54 8.71
C GLY A 95 11.51 -10.59 8.96
N ASN A 96 10.79 -10.53 10.08
CA ASN A 96 9.76 -11.52 10.43
C ASN A 96 8.59 -11.46 9.46
N GLN A 97 8.24 -12.59 8.86
CA GLN A 97 7.12 -12.69 7.92
C GLN A 97 5.77 -12.71 8.65
N LEU A 98 4.70 -12.36 7.93
CA LEU A 98 3.30 -12.43 8.40
C LEU A 98 3.00 -11.66 9.70
N THR A 99 3.85 -10.68 10.01
CA THR A 99 3.59 -9.69 11.05
C THR A 99 2.37 -8.86 10.69
N ARG A 100 1.86 -8.13 11.69
CA ARG A 100 0.69 -7.29 11.52
C ARG A 100 0.90 -6.23 10.41
N ASN A 101 2.07 -5.58 10.40
CA ASN A 101 2.41 -4.55 9.41
C ASN A 101 2.57 -5.13 8.01
N ARG A 102 3.28 -6.27 7.87
CA ARG A 102 3.42 -6.92 6.57
C ARG A 102 2.09 -7.37 6.00
N LYS A 103 1.20 -7.94 6.84
CA LYS A 103 -0.16 -8.29 6.41
C LYS A 103 -0.91 -7.07 5.90
N PHE A 104 -0.87 -5.95 6.62
CA PHE A 104 -1.48 -4.71 6.19
C PHE A 104 -0.92 -4.25 4.82
N LEU A 105 0.41 -4.15 4.70
CA LEU A 105 1.09 -3.69 3.48
C LEU A 105 0.91 -4.64 2.28
N THR A 106 0.63 -5.93 2.51
CA THR A 106 0.28 -6.88 1.44
C THR A 106 -1.21 -6.82 1.06
N VAL A 107 -2.11 -6.60 2.02
CA VAL A 107 -3.56 -6.54 1.75
C VAL A 107 -3.94 -5.28 0.98
N VAL A 108 -3.33 -4.13 1.26
CA VAL A 108 -3.71 -2.87 0.62
C VAL A 108 -3.54 -2.90 -0.93
N PRO A 109 -2.40 -3.33 -1.50
CA PRO A 109 -2.28 -3.51 -2.95
C PRO A 109 -3.34 -4.46 -3.54
N VAL A 110 -3.72 -5.52 -2.79
CA VAL A 110 -4.77 -6.44 -3.24
C VAL A 110 -6.12 -5.74 -3.33
N VAL A 111 -6.49 -4.94 -2.33
CA VAL A 111 -7.74 -4.17 -2.35
C VAL A 111 -7.73 -3.13 -3.48
N LEU A 112 -6.65 -2.36 -3.63
CA LEU A 112 -6.51 -1.39 -4.72
C LEU A 112 -6.61 -2.03 -6.10
N LEU A 113 -6.03 -3.22 -6.27
CA LEU A 113 -6.15 -3.99 -7.50
C LEU A 113 -7.59 -4.44 -7.74
N LEU A 114 -8.30 -4.93 -6.71
CA LEU A 114 -9.69 -5.35 -6.82
C LEU A 114 -10.61 -4.17 -7.21
N ASP A 115 -10.41 -2.99 -6.62
CA ASP A 115 -11.18 -1.78 -6.97
C ASP A 115 -10.94 -1.38 -8.42
N SER A 116 -9.68 -1.41 -8.86
CA SER A 116 -9.29 -1.13 -10.26
C SER A 116 -9.91 -2.15 -11.23
N LEU A 117 -9.88 -3.44 -10.90
CA LEU A 117 -10.42 -4.51 -11.75
C LEU A 117 -11.95 -4.49 -11.80
N THR A 118 -12.62 -4.13 -10.71
CA THR A 118 -14.09 -4.05 -10.67
C THR A 118 -14.62 -3.02 -11.66
N TYR A 119 -13.91 -1.91 -11.86
CA TYR A 119 -14.24 -0.93 -12.90
C TYR A 119 -14.21 -1.53 -14.31
N TYR A 120 -13.18 -2.30 -14.65
CA TYR A 120 -13.09 -2.95 -15.97
C TYR A 120 -14.10 -4.08 -16.17
N ARG A 121 -14.64 -4.65 -15.07
CA ARG A 121 -15.56 -5.79 -15.11
C ARG A 121 -17.03 -5.38 -15.13
N LEU A 122 -17.38 -4.20 -14.61
CA LEU A 122 -18.74 -3.67 -14.68
C LEU A 122 -18.96 -3.00 -16.05
N PRO A 123 -20.06 -3.31 -16.76
CA PRO A 123 -20.43 -2.54 -17.94
C PRO A 123 -20.68 -1.10 -17.49
N ALA A 124 -19.97 -0.16 -18.11
CA ALA A 124 -20.12 1.25 -17.85
C ALA A 124 -21.64 1.60 -17.94
N PRO A 125 -22.22 2.39 -17.02
CA PRO A 125 -23.66 2.68 -17.03
C PRO A 125 -24.13 3.32 -18.36
N ASP A 126 -23.21 3.94 -19.09
CA ASP A 126 -23.32 4.44 -20.45
C ASP A 126 -23.53 3.34 -21.51
N ALA A 127 -23.02 2.12 -21.31
CA ALA A 127 -23.30 0.99 -22.20
C ALA A 127 -24.76 0.52 -22.09
N VAL A 128 -25.32 0.48 -20.87
CA VAL A 128 -26.73 0.12 -20.67
C VAL A 128 -27.65 1.20 -21.24
N LEU A 129 -27.33 2.48 -21.05
CA LEU A 129 -28.11 3.58 -21.63
C LEU A 129 -28.04 3.59 -23.16
N GLN A 130 -26.87 3.35 -23.77
CA GLN A 130 -26.73 3.28 -25.23
C GLN A 130 -27.42 2.07 -25.86
N HIS A 131 -27.44 0.91 -25.18
CA HIS A 131 -28.18 -0.26 -25.66
C HIS A 131 -29.70 -0.02 -25.58
N THR A 132 -30.19 0.63 -24.53
CA THR A 132 -31.61 0.94 -24.36
C THR A 132 -32.07 2.03 -25.34
N CYS A 133 -31.25 3.07 -25.57
CA CYS A 133 -31.57 4.16 -26.49
C CYS A 133 -31.54 3.71 -27.97
N ARG A 134 -30.60 2.83 -28.35
CA ARG A 134 -30.61 2.19 -29.69
C ARG A 134 -31.81 1.28 -29.89
N ALA A 135 -32.22 0.51 -28.87
CA ALA A 135 -33.41 -0.33 -28.96
C ALA A 135 -34.71 0.48 -29.11
N TYR A 136 -34.79 1.67 -28.49
CA TYR A 136 -35.94 2.56 -28.62
C TYR A 136 -35.99 3.25 -29.99
N LEU A 137 -34.86 3.74 -30.51
CA LEU A 137 -34.78 4.38 -31.83
C LEU A 137 -34.96 3.41 -33.01
N SER A 138 -34.68 2.11 -32.82
CA SER A 138 -34.93 1.08 -33.84
C SER A 138 -36.40 0.61 -33.92
N ARG A 139 -37.24 1.07 -32.99
CA ARG A 139 -38.68 0.75 -32.92
C ARG A 139 -39.59 1.92 -33.31
N CYS A 140 -39.03 3.06 -33.66
CA CYS A 140 -39.69 4.16 -34.37
C CYS A 140 -39.40 4.07 -35.86
#